data_AF-A0A9E0V0U6-F1
#
_entry.id   AF-A0A9E0V0U6-F1
#
_cell.length_a   1.000
_cell.length_b   1.000
_cell.length_c   1.000
_cell.angle_alpha   90.00
_cell.angle_beta   90.00
_cell.angle_gamma   90.00
#
_symmetry.space_group_name_H-M   'P 1'
#
loop_
_entity.id
_entity.type
_entity.pdbx_description
1 polymer ?
#
loop_
_entity_poly.entity_id
_entity_poly.type
_entity_poly.pdbx_seq_one_letter_code
_entity_poly.pdbx_strand_id
1 'polypeptide(L)'
;MLDLPILADNVRNDTLLVHTTYDLGDGTFLMAAQNNNYNREGIRLYLYHPKADSSAEILAWSKPGYDSETMLPTFFTTGDRANGLVILANMGERQSWGQEVFWLDGDSIRSLGFMDVAVREWRTEGDSTYQFRTSVAPRTAVHGDSGAFTFTFSGDSVQVYDDLRGGSEVMYPSGRVGYRSNHGHWRLVIDGEERMSGEGV
;
A
#
# COMPACT_ATOMS: atom_id res chain seq x y z
N MET A 1 -6.48 10.28 5.21
CA MET A 1 -6.06 9.00 5.80
C MET A 1 -7.13 8.54 6.75
N LEU A 2 -7.48 7.26 6.74
CA LEU A 2 -8.43 6.64 7.67
C LEU A 2 -7.65 5.83 8.70
N ASP A 3 -8.05 5.96 9.96
CA ASP A 3 -7.57 5.11 11.04
C ASP A 3 -8.60 3.99 11.24
N LEU A 4 -8.29 2.80 10.73
CA LEU A 4 -9.17 1.63 10.82
C LEU A 4 -8.78 0.79 12.05
N PRO A 5 -9.75 0.28 12.83
CA PRO A 5 -9.45 -0.56 13.97
C PRO A 5 -8.64 -1.79 13.58
N ILE A 6 -7.49 -1.97 14.22
CA ILE A 6 -6.70 -3.21 14.14
C ILE A 6 -7.28 -4.20 15.13
N LEU A 7 -7.54 -5.41 14.66
CA LEU A 7 -8.07 -6.51 15.45
C LEU A 7 -7.03 -7.61 15.62
N ALA A 8 -7.16 -8.35 16.72
CA ALA A 8 -6.56 -9.67 16.82
C ALA A 8 -7.15 -10.60 15.74
N ASP A 9 -6.47 -11.71 15.47
CA ASP A 9 -7.00 -12.72 14.56
C ASP A 9 -8.40 -13.15 15.02
N ASN A 10 -9.38 -12.96 14.13
CA ASN A 10 -10.80 -13.09 14.40
C ASN A 10 -11.45 -14.25 13.62
N VAL A 11 -10.66 -15.01 12.83
CA VAL A 11 -11.14 -16.16 12.06
C VAL A 11 -10.19 -17.34 12.12
N ARG A 12 -10.76 -18.54 12.20
CA ARG A 12 -10.02 -19.79 12.04
C ARG A 12 -9.59 -19.94 10.59
N ASN A 13 -8.32 -20.16 10.39
CA ASN A 13 -7.72 -20.39 9.09
C ASN A 13 -6.56 -21.39 9.24
N ASP A 14 -6.52 -22.40 8.37
CA ASP A 14 -5.51 -23.48 8.43
C ASP A 14 -4.40 -23.29 7.39
N THR A 15 -4.54 -22.27 6.53
CA THR A 15 -3.69 -22.07 5.35
C THR A 15 -3.07 -20.69 5.27
N LEU A 16 -3.46 -19.76 6.15
CA LEU A 16 -2.95 -18.41 6.16
C LEU A 16 -2.13 -18.15 7.43
N LEU A 17 -1.14 -17.29 7.30
CA LEU A 17 -0.38 -16.72 8.41
C LEU A 17 -0.78 -15.24 8.45
N VAL A 18 -1.70 -14.92 9.35
CA VAL A 18 -2.27 -13.57 9.47
C VAL A 18 -1.29 -12.66 10.20
N HIS A 19 -0.90 -11.55 9.57
CA HIS A 19 -0.05 -10.55 10.20
C HIS A 19 -0.86 -9.45 10.88
N THR A 20 -1.93 -8.99 10.22
CA THR A 20 -2.78 -7.92 10.74
C THR A 20 -4.17 -8.01 10.12
N THR A 21 -5.19 -7.72 10.92
CA THR A 21 -6.59 -7.63 10.51
C THR A 21 -7.13 -6.24 10.76
N TYR A 22 -7.88 -5.71 9.79
CA TYR A 22 -8.53 -4.40 9.83
C TYR A 22 -10.05 -4.57 9.72
N ASP A 23 -10.79 -3.94 10.63
CA ASP A 23 -12.24 -3.80 10.52
C ASP A 23 -12.60 -2.69 9.54
N LEU A 24 -13.38 -3.01 8.51
CA LEU A 24 -13.84 -2.01 7.55
C LEU A 24 -15.10 -1.29 8.07
N GLY A 25 -15.82 -1.81 9.07
CA GLY A 25 -16.96 -1.14 9.72
C GLY A 25 -18.30 -1.33 9.03
N ASP A 26 -18.35 -2.13 7.97
CA ASP A 26 -19.56 -2.55 7.24
C ASP A 26 -19.83 -4.06 7.40
N GLY A 27 -19.12 -4.72 8.32
CA GLY A 27 -19.18 -6.16 8.54
C GLY A 27 -18.24 -6.97 7.62
N THR A 28 -17.50 -6.30 6.73
CA THR A 28 -16.33 -6.88 6.04
C THR A 28 -15.04 -6.55 6.78
N PHE A 29 -14.02 -7.36 6.53
CA PHE A 29 -12.70 -7.24 7.13
C PHE A 29 -11.64 -7.40 6.07
N LEU A 30 -10.49 -6.76 6.28
CA LEU A 30 -9.32 -6.90 5.44
C LEU A 30 -8.16 -7.46 6.26
N MET A 31 -7.52 -8.53 5.82
CA MET A 31 -6.31 -9.04 6.46
C MET A 31 -5.11 -8.97 5.52
N ALA A 32 -3.95 -8.63 6.08
CA ALA A 32 -2.66 -8.87 5.45
C ALA A 32 -2.16 -10.25 5.91
N ALA A 33 -2.07 -11.21 4.99
CA ALA A 33 -1.71 -12.57 5.33
C ALA A 33 -0.84 -13.23 4.25
N GLN A 34 0.01 -14.15 4.68
CA GLN A 34 0.77 -15.02 3.79
C GLN A 34 0.12 -16.39 3.71
N ASN A 35 0.35 -17.13 2.62
CA ASN A 35 -0.04 -18.53 2.58
C ASN A 35 1.01 -19.40 3.27
N ASN A 36 0.61 -20.39 4.06
CA ASN A 36 1.55 -21.32 4.69
C ASN A 36 2.14 -22.36 3.72
N ASN A 37 1.61 -22.47 2.49
CA ASN A 37 2.23 -23.23 1.42
C ASN A 37 3.29 -22.36 0.73
N TYR A 38 4.55 -22.74 0.86
CA TYR A 38 5.70 -22.02 0.28
C TYR A 38 5.60 -21.84 -1.25
N ASN A 39 4.87 -22.70 -1.97
CA ASN A 39 4.67 -22.55 -3.42
C ASN A 39 3.67 -21.43 -3.79
N ARG A 40 3.01 -20.82 -2.81
CA ARG A 40 2.11 -19.67 -2.99
C ARG A 40 2.83 -18.44 -2.46
N GLU A 41 3.61 -17.84 -3.33
CA GLU A 41 4.48 -16.72 -2.98
C GLU A 41 3.72 -15.46 -2.55
N GLY A 42 4.32 -14.76 -1.58
CA GLY A 42 4.05 -13.38 -1.21
C GLY A 42 2.86 -13.16 -0.27
N ILE A 43 2.99 -12.10 0.53
CA ILE A 43 1.91 -11.57 1.37
C ILE A 43 0.82 -10.92 0.51
N ARG A 44 -0.44 -11.07 0.88
CA ARG A 44 -1.61 -10.52 0.17
C ARG A 44 -2.56 -9.81 1.11
N LEU A 45 -3.37 -8.94 0.53
CA LEU A 45 -4.61 -8.47 1.14
C LEU A 45 -5.72 -9.46 0.82
N TYR A 46 -6.49 -9.86 1.83
CA TYR A 46 -7.70 -10.68 1.68
C TYR A 46 -8.89 -9.92 2.26
N LEU A 47 -9.91 -9.71 1.44
CA LEU A 47 -11.22 -9.20 1.87
C LEU A 47 -12.12 -10.38 2.22
N TYR A 48 -12.79 -10.34 3.37
CA TYR A 48 -13.61 -11.44 3.81
C TYR A 48 -14.78 -11.04 4.72
N HIS A 49 -15.75 -11.96 4.83
CA HIS A 49 -16.74 -11.99 5.89
C HIS A 49 -16.45 -13.13 6.88
N PRO A 50 -16.57 -12.91 8.20
CA PRO A 50 -16.54 -13.98 9.17
C PRO A 50 -17.86 -14.77 9.12
N LYS A 51 -17.77 -16.09 9.24
CA LYS A 51 -18.92 -16.99 9.34
C LYS A 51 -19.20 -17.35 10.80
N ALA A 52 -20.41 -17.83 11.06
CA ALA A 52 -20.84 -18.22 12.40
C ALA A 52 -20.01 -19.36 13.03
N ASP A 53 -19.37 -20.19 12.20
CA ASP A 53 -18.45 -21.26 12.61
C ASP A 53 -17.00 -20.76 12.84
N SER A 54 -16.81 -19.44 12.85
CA SER A 54 -15.52 -18.75 12.92
C SER A 54 -14.61 -18.95 11.71
N SER A 55 -15.06 -19.56 10.61
CA SER A 55 -14.31 -19.56 9.34
C SER A 55 -14.49 -18.23 8.59
N ALA A 56 -13.78 -18.06 7.48
CA ALA A 56 -13.89 -16.88 6.62
C ALA A 56 -14.50 -17.23 5.25
N GLU A 57 -15.38 -16.38 4.76
CA GLU A 57 -15.72 -16.30 3.34
C GLU A 57 -14.79 -15.30 2.66
N ILE A 58 -13.85 -15.77 1.83
CA ILE A 58 -12.98 -14.87 1.08
C ILE A 58 -13.75 -14.31 -0.12
N LEU A 59 -13.92 -12.99 -0.14
CA LEU A 59 -14.61 -12.26 -1.19
C LEU A 59 -13.65 -11.87 -2.32
N ALA A 60 -12.45 -11.40 -1.94
CA ALA A 60 -11.41 -10.98 -2.87
C ALA A 60 -10.02 -11.14 -2.27
N TRP A 61 -9.00 -11.16 -3.13
CA TRP A 61 -7.61 -11.06 -2.72
C TRP A 61 -6.79 -10.24 -3.72
N SER A 62 -5.76 -9.55 -3.23
CA SER A 62 -4.83 -8.81 -4.08
C SER A 62 -3.87 -9.73 -4.82
N LYS A 63 -3.16 -9.18 -5.82
CA LYS A 63 -1.88 -9.78 -6.27
C LYS A 63 -0.90 -9.90 -5.08
N PRO A 64 0.08 -10.81 -5.14
CA PRO A 64 1.04 -10.97 -4.04
C PRO A 64 2.05 -9.82 -4.03
N GLY A 65 2.48 -9.43 -2.82
CA GLY A 65 3.73 -8.69 -2.63
C GLY A 65 4.90 -9.67 -2.68
N TYR A 66 5.54 -9.77 -3.84
CA TYR A 66 6.70 -10.64 -4.05
C TYR A 66 7.85 -10.27 -3.09
N ASP A 67 8.58 -11.27 -2.60
CA ASP A 67 9.76 -11.17 -1.72
C ASP A 67 9.57 -10.40 -0.39
N SER A 68 8.32 -10.10 -0.01
CA SER A 68 8.02 -9.34 1.20
C SER A 68 7.44 -10.21 2.30
N GLU A 69 8.10 -10.23 3.45
CA GLU A 69 7.63 -10.95 4.63
C GLU A 69 6.62 -10.15 5.46
N THR A 70 6.47 -8.85 5.18
CA THR A 70 5.54 -7.98 5.90
C THR A 70 4.88 -6.99 4.95
N MET A 71 3.65 -6.62 5.31
CA MET A 71 2.84 -5.62 4.61
C MET A 71 2.20 -4.74 5.67
N LEU A 72 2.40 -3.43 5.57
CA LEU A 72 1.79 -2.45 6.47
C LEU A 72 0.86 -1.51 5.65
N PRO A 73 -0.42 -1.87 5.51
CA PRO A 73 -1.41 -1.07 4.81
C PRO A 73 -1.69 0.27 5.52
N THR A 74 -1.82 1.33 4.73
CA THR A 74 -2.39 2.62 5.15
C THR A 74 -3.57 2.97 4.26
N PHE A 75 -4.69 3.38 4.87
CA PHE A 75 -5.97 3.52 4.19
C PHE A 75 -6.32 4.98 3.89
N PHE A 76 -6.89 5.21 2.72
CA PHE A 76 -7.32 6.51 2.24
C PHE A 76 -8.73 6.41 1.66
N THR A 77 -9.49 7.48 1.87
CA THR A 77 -10.72 7.79 1.14
C THR A 77 -10.51 9.14 0.46
N THR A 78 -11.16 9.36 -0.67
CA THR A 78 -11.17 10.66 -1.37
C THR A 78 -12.32 11.56 -0.94
N GLY A 79 -12.94 11.27 0.22
CA GLY A 79 -13.98 12.09 0.86
C GLY A 79 -15.33 11.37 0.94
N ASP A 80 -15.57 10.42 0.03
CA ASP A 80 -16.70 9.50 0.06
C ASP A 80 -16.20 8.06 0.09
N ARG A 81 -16.74 7.25 0.98
CA ARG A 81 -16.42 5.83 1.10
C ARG A 81 -17.08 4.98 0.01
N ALA A 82 -18.16 5.47 -0.60
CA ALA A 82 -18.79 4.84 -1.76
C ALA A 82 -17.88 4.80 -2.99
N ASN A 83 -16.84 5.64 -3.03
CA ASN A 83 -15.80 5.63 -4.08
C ASN A 83 -14.71 4.56 -3.84
N GLY A 84 -14.89 3.73 -2.81
CA GLY A 84 -13.92 2.72 -2.40
C GLY A 84 -12.80 3.27 -1.52
N LEU A 85 -11.88 2.37 -1.16
CA LEU A 85 -10.70 2.67 -0.35
C LEU A 85 -9.45 2.53 -1.20
N VAL A 86 -8.57 3.54 -1.10
CA VAL A 86 -7.21 3.44 -1.64
C VAL A 86 -6.29 2.99 -0.52
N ILE A 87 -5.47 1.99 -0.81
CA ILE A 87 -4.60 1.34 0.17
C ILE A 87 -3.17 1.48 -0.31
N LEU A 88 -2.33 2.17 0.46
CA LEU A 88 -0.88 2.14 0.28
C LEU A 88 -0.34 1.01 1.14
N ALA A 89 0.02 -0.09 0.51
CA ALA A 89 0.63 -1.24 1.16
C ALA A 89 2.15 -1.06 1.18
N ASN A 90 2.70 -0.66 2.33
CA ASN A 90 4.14 -0.64 2.52
C ASN A 90 4.67 -2.06 2.54
N MET A 91 5.50 -2.40 1.55
CA MET A 91 6.10 -3.71 1.41
C MET A 91 7.52 -3.70 1.96
N GLY A 92 7.88 -4.72 2.73
CA GLY A 92 9.22 -4.88 3.30
C GLY A 92 9.27 -4.68 4.81
N GLU A 93 10.31 -5.26 5.43
CA GLU A 93 10.48 -5.33 6.88
C GLU A 93 10.82 -3.96 7.53
N ARG A 94 12.05 -3.81 8.02
CA ARG A 94 12.50 -2.63 8.74
C ARG A 94 12.46 -1.40 7.83
N GLN A 95 12.91 -1.50 6.58
CA GLN A 95 12.93 -0.38 5.64
C GLN A 95 11.87 -0.51 4.53
N SER A 96 11.23 0.62 4.20
CA SER A 96 10.38 0.73 3.01
C SER A 96 11.24 0.69 1.75
N TRP A 97 10.77 -0.03 0.73
CA TRP A 97 11.29 0.00 -0.64
C TRP A 97 10.30 0.62 -1.64
N GLY A 98 9.19 1.14 -1.14
CA GLY A 98 8.09 1.69 -1.92
C GLY A 98 6.75 1.20 -1.36
N GLN A 99 5.67 1.52 -2.08
CA GLN A 99 4.32 1.12 -1.70
C GLN A 99 3.65 0.50 -2.92
N GLU A 100 3.12 -0.72 -2.78
CA GLU A 100 2.12 -1.19 -3.74
C GLU A 100 0.80 -0.47 -3.42
N VAL A 101 0.15 0.04 -4.46
CA VAL A 101 -1.12 0.77 -4.30
C VAL A 101 -2.26 -0.12 -4.75
N PHE A 102 -3.27 -0.25 -3.91
CA PHE A 102 -4.50 -0.97 -4.23
C PHE A 102 -5.71 -0.06 -4.18
N TRP A 103 -6.73 -0.41 -4.95
CA TRP A 103 -8.08 0.12 -4.82
C TRP A 103 -9.02 -1.02 -4.45
N LEU A 104 -9.68 -0.86 -3.31
CA LEU A 104 -10.76 -1.72 -2.84
C LEU A 104 -12.10 -1.05 -3.19
N ASP A 105 -12.86 -1.67 -4.08
CA ASP A 105 -14.16 -1.20 -4.55
C ASP A 105 -15.16 -2.35 -4.55
N GLY A 106 -16.13 -2.30 -3.62
CA GLY A 106 -16.99 -3.45 -3.31
C GLY A 106 -16.16 -4.70 -2.99
N ASP A 107 -16.47 -5.80 -3.66
CA ASP A 107 -15.78 -7.10 -3.51
C ASP A 107 -14.60 -7.26 -4.49
N SER A 108 -13.91 -6.16 -4.83
CA SER A 108 -12.78 -6.17 -5.77
C SER A 108 -11.58 -5.44 -5.18
N ILE A 109 -10.41 -6.09 -5.23
CA ILE A 109 -9.12 -5.46 -4.93
C ILE A 109 -8.31 -5.41 -6.23
N ARG A 110 -7.96 -4.22 -6.68
CA ARG A 110 -7.19 -4.00 -7.92
C ARG A 110 -5.86 -3.32 -7.62
N SER A 111 -4.77 -3.76 -8.24
CA SER A 111 -3.51 -3.02 -8.22
C SER A 111 -3.66 -1.73 -9.03
N LEU A 112 -3.26 -0.62 -8.44
CA LEU A 112 -3.14 0.68 -9.10
C LEU A 112 -1.71 0.96 -9.57
N GLY A 113 -0.75 0.10 -9.24
CA GLY A 113 0.66 0.24 -9.54
C GLY A 113 1.54 0.34 -8.29
N PHE A 114 2.84 0.38 -8.52
CA PHE A 114 3.85 0.51 -7.47
C PHE A 114 4.39 1.94 -7.44
N MET A 115 4.42 2.54 -6.26
CA MET A 115 5.09 3.83 -6.03
C MET A 115 6.46 3.59 -5.41
N ASP A 116 7.49 3.78 -6.20
CA ASP A 116 8.89 3.69 -5.82
C ASP A 116 9.36 4.97 -5.12
N VAL A 117 8.69 5.30 -4.03
CA VAL A 117 8.95 6.51 -3.25
C VAL A 117 8.90 6.23 -1.75
N ALA A 118 9.81 6.85 -1.01
CA ALA A 118 9.91 6.72 0.43
C ALA A 118 10.26 8.06 1.10
N VAL A 119 10.03 8.12 2.41
CA VAL A 119 10.53 9.20 3.25
C VAL A 119 11.83 8.76 3.90
N ARG A 120 12.87 9.58 3.78
CA ARG A 120 14.15 9.36 4.44
C ARG A 120 14.16 10.07 5.78
N GLU A 121 14.24 9.29 6.85
CA GLU A 121 14.30 9.78 8.23
C GLU A 121 15.61 9.38 8.88
N TRP A 122 16.00 10.11 9.92
CA TRP A 122 17.10 9.70 10.80
C TRP A 122 16.52 8.94 11.99
N ARG A 123 17.11 7.79 12.30
CA ARG A 123 16.81 7.04 13.53
C ARG A 123 18.08 6.91 14.35
N THR A 124 17.90 7.01 15.67
CA THR A 124 18.95 6.75 16.65
C THR A 124 18.59 5.47 17.39
N GLU A 125 19.44 4.45 17.27
CA GLU A 125 19.34 3.21 18.06
C GLU A 125 20.65 3.03 18.84
N GLY A 126 20.55 3.04 20.17
CA GLY A 126 21.72 3.12 21.05
C GLY A 126 22.53 4.39 20.76
N ASP A 127 23.83 4.21 20.53
CA ASP A 127 24.76 5.32 20.26
C ASP A 127 24.94 5.62 18.76
N SER A 128 24.20 4.94 17.88
CA SER A 128 24.30 5.09 16.42
C SER A 128 23.13 5.85 15.84
N THR A 129 23.42 6.81 14.96
CA THR A 129 22.41 7.51 14.15
C THR A 129 22.58 7.12 12.69
N TYR A 130 21.52 6.60 12.07
CA TYR A 130 21.54 6.15 10.69
C TYR A 130 20.29 6.62 9.95
N GLN A 131 20.41 6.70 8.62
CA GLN A 131 19.27 7.03 7.77
C GLN A 131 18.44 5.79 7.49
N PHE A 132 17.13 6.01 7.45
CA PHE A 132 16.16 4.96 7.36
C PHE A 132 15.05 5.36 6.40
N ARG A 133 14.67 4.42 5.54
CA ARG A 133 13.60 4.60 4.57
C ARG A 133 12.31 4.14 5.20
N THR A 134 11.34 5.04 5.26
CA THR A 134 10.06 4.83 5.90
C THR A 134 8.94 5.01 4.89
N SER A 135 7.76 4.49 5.22
CA SER A 135 6.58 4.62 4.38
C SER A 135 6.32 6.08 4.06
N VAL A 136 5.99 6.35 2.79
CA VAL A 136 5.54 7.68 2.35
C VAL A 136 4.09 7.97 2.77
N ALA A 137 3.32 6.95 3.13
CA ALA A 137 1.88 7.04 3.34
C ALA A 137 1.46 8.14 4.35
N PRO A 138 2.14 8.35 5.49
CA PRO A 138 1.79 9.45 6.41
C PRO A 138 1.90 10.85 5.80
N ARG A 139 2.66 11.01 4.70
CA ARG A 139 2.84 12.27 3.99
C ARG A 139 2.05 12.35 2.68
N THR A 140 1.27 11.31 2.35
CA THR A 140 0.52 11.22 1.11
C THR A 140 -0.86 11.85 1.22
N ALA A 141 -1.23 12.64 0.23
CA ALA A 141 -2.61 13.01 -0.06
C ALA A 141 -3.08 12.29 -1.34
N VAL A 142 -4.29 11.76 -1.29
CA VAL A 142 -4.92 11.02 -2.40
C VAL A 142 -6.13 11.81 -2.88
N HIS A 143 -6.21 12.03 -4.19
CA HIS A 143 -7.31 12.72 -4.86
C HIS A 143 -7.83 11.89 -6.03
N GLY A 144 -9.09 12.09 -6.41
CA GLY A 144 -9.73 11.39 -7.53
C GLY A 144 -10.80 10.40 -7.07
N ASP A 145 -11.26 9.58 -7.99
CA ASP A 145 -12.35 8.62 -7.79
C ASP A 145 -12.34 7.55 -8.89
N SER A 146 -13.19 6.53 -8.72
CA SER A 146 -13.53 5.56 -9.78
C SER A 146 -12.31 4.97 -10.52
N GLY A 147 -11.26 4.59 -9.78
CA GLY A 147 -10.05 3.97 -10.35
C GLY A 147 -9.04 4.95 -10.94
N ALA A 148 -9.32 6.26 -10.92
CA ALA A 148 -8.42 7.31 -11.37
C ALA A 148 -7.98 8.16 -10.18
N PHE A 149 -6.71 8.01 -9.76
CA PHE A 149 -6.19 8.62 -8.55
C PHE A 149 -4.91 9.41 -8.80
N THR A 150 -4.77 10.53 -8.09
CA THR A 150 -3.54 11.32 -7.99
C THR A 150 -3.01 11.27 -6.57
N PHE A 151 -1.72 11.02 -6.44
CA PHE A 151 -0.98 10.95 -5.18
C PHE A 151 0.01 12.10 -5.14
N THR A 152 -0.05 12.89 -4.07
CA THR A 152 0.88 14.00 -3.82
C THR A 152 1.48 13.87 -2.44
N PHE A 153 2.64 14.49 -2.23
CA PHE A 153 3.42 14.34 -1.01
C PHE A 153 3.62 15.68 -0.29
N SER A 154 3.62 15.63 1.03
CA SER A 154 3.90 16.76 1.91
C SER A 154 5.29 16.65 2.58
N GLY A 155 5.73 17.74 3.23
CA GLY A 155 7.06 17.86 3.85
C GLY A 155 8.12 18.42 2.90
N ASP A 156 9.39 18.35 3.25
CA ASP A 156 10.44 19.02 2.47
C ASP A 156 10.86 18.22 1.22
N SER A 157 11.13 16.93 1.39
CA SER A 157 11.64 16.06 0.33
C SER A 157 11.17 14.62 0.47
N VAL A 158 11.12 13.92 -0.66
CA VAL A 158 10.95 12.47 -0.77
C VAL A 158 12.12 11.85 -1.54
N GLN A 159 12.38 10.58 -1.30
CA GLN A 159 13.34 9.79 -2.07
C GLN A 159 12.59 9.01 -3.14
N VAL A 160 12.97 9.17 -4.41
CA VAL A 160 12.49 8.38 -5.55
C VAL A 160 13.56 7.35 -5.91
N TYR A 161 13.22 6.07 -5.99
CA TYR A 161 14.22 5.01 -6.23
C TYR A 161 14.66 4.93 -7.69
N ASP A 162 13.72 5.06 -8.63
CA ASP A 162 13.97 5.13 -10.06
C ASP A 162 13.17 6.29 -10.65
N ASP A 163 13.89 7.32 -11.11
CA ASP A 163 13.26 8.49 -11.68
C ASP A 163 12.83 8.29 -13.14
N LEU A 164 12.99 7.08 -13.69
CA LEU A 164 12.65 6.65 -15.06
C LEU A 164 13.36 7.46 -16.16
N ARG A 165 14.44 8.15 -15.78
CA ARG A 165 15.35 8.92 -16.65
C ARG A 165 16.81 8.62 -16.35
N GLY A 166 17.09 7.53 -15.63
CA GLY A 166 18.44 7.06 -15.30
C GLY A 166 18.98 7.60 -13.97
N GLY A 167 18.20 8.40 -13.23
CA GLY A 167 18.49 8.74 -11.85
C GLY A 167 18.00 7.63 -10.91
N SER A 168 18.86 7.21 -9.98
CA SER A 168 18.50 6.24 -8.95
C SER A 168 18.73 6.80 -7.54
N GLU A 169 17.83 6.46 -6.62
CA GLU A 169 17.85 6.88 -5.21
C GLU A 169 17.94 8.42 -5.02
N VAL A 170 17.24 9.18 -5.86
CA VAL A 170 17.33 10.65 -5.92
C VAL A 170 16.39 11.31 -4.92
N MET A 171 16.88 12.33 -4.22
CA MET A 171 16.05 13.18 -3.36
C MET A 171 15.42 14.31 -4.19
N TYR A 172 14.10 14.43 -4.13
CA TYR A 172 13.35 15.53 -4.77
C TYR A 172 12.55 16.31 -3.72
N PRO A 173 12.37 17.63 -3.88
CA PRO A 173 11.37 18.37 -3.14
C PRO A 173 9.99 17.72 -3.29
N SER A 174 9.27 17.52 -2.17
CA SER A 174 8.04 16.71 -2.14
C SER A 174 6.99 17.18 -3.15
N GLY A 175 6.74 18.49 -3.22
CA GLY A 175 5.75 19.11 -4.10
C GLY A 175 6.09 19.04 -5.60
N ARG A 176 7.27 18.55 -5.96
CA ARG A 176 7.63 18.27 -7.36
C ARG A 176 7.26 16.87 -7.79
N VAL A 177 7.09 15.94 -6.84
CA VAL A 177 6.83 14.53 -7.11
C VAL A 177 5.36 14.23 -6.89
N GLY A 178 4.78 13.47 -7.81
CA GLY A 178 3.46 12.88 -7.64
C GLY A 178 3.33 11.60 -8.45
N TYR A 179 2.29 10.83 -8.17
CA TYR A 179 1.92 9.69 -8.99
C TYR A 179 0.49 9.85 -9.49
N ARG A 180 0.20 9.32 -10.66
CA ARG A 180 -1.15 9.20 -11.20
C ARG A 180 -1.40 7.75 -11.52
N SER A 181 -2.57 7.24 -11.19
CA SER A 181 -3.05 5.95 -11.67
C SER A 181 -4.37 6.17 -12.38
N ASN A 182 -4.55 5.54 -13.53
CA ASN A 182 -5.82 5.51 -14.24
C ASN A 182 -6.13 4.07 -14.61
N HIS A 183 -7.04 3.44 -13.87
CA HIS A 183 -7.45 2.06 -14.05
C HIS A 183 -6.26 1.08 -14.10
N GLY A 184 -5.31 1.24 -13.17
CA GLY A 184 -4.11 0.40 -13.10
C GLY A 184 -2.91 0.94 -13.90
N HIS A 185 -3.10 1.85 -14.86
CA HIS A 185 -1.97 2.46 -15.56
C HIS A 185 -1.37 3.57 -14.71
N TRP A 186 -0.18 3.33 -14.16
CA TRP A 186 0.48 4.29 -13.26
C TRP A 186 1.51 5.14 -14.00
N ARG A 187 1.70 6.37 -13.52
CA ARG A 187 2.64 7.37 -14.03
C ARG A 187 3.30 8.10 -12.88
N LEU A 188 4.62 8.15 -12.89
CA LEU A 188 5.40 9.08 -12.07
C LEU A 188 5.33 10.47 -12.71
N VAL A 189 5.09 11.51 -11.91
CA VAL A 189 5.12 12.91 -12.33
C VAL A 189 6.21 13.60 -11.54
N ILE A 190 7.18 14.21 -12.22
CA ILE A 190 8.21 15.03 -11.58
C ILE A 190 8.30 16.37 -12.31
N ASP A 191 8.25 17.48 -11.56
CA ASP A 191 8.28 18.84 -12.10
C ASP A 191 7.16 19.09 -13.14
N GLY A 192 6.03 18.39 -12.99
CA GLY A 192 4.88 18.47 -13.90
C GLY A 192 5.02 17.62 -15.17
N GLU A 193 6.16 16.98 -15.40
CA GLU A 193 6.39 16.09 -16.53
C GLU A 193 6.02 14.65 -16.19
N GLU A 194 5.18 14.02 -17.03
CA GLU A 194 4.88 12.59 -16.91
C GLU A 194 6.09 11.77 -17.35
N ARG A 195 6.55 10.91 -16.44
CA ARG A 195 7.58 9.90 -16.68
C ARG A 195 6.85 8.56 -16.84
N MET A 196 7.09 7.90 -17.96
CA MET A 196 6.28 6.75 -18.39
C MET A 196 6.56 5.54 -17.51
N SER A 197 5.49 4.88 -17.09
CA SER A 197 5.55 3.66 -16.29
C SER A 197 4.37 2.71 -16.57
N GLY A 198 4.46 1.50 -16.01
CA GLY A 198 3.77 0.29 -16.46
C GLY A 198 2.32 0.08 -16.00
N GLU A 199 1.87 -1.17 -16.06
CA GLU A 199 0.51 -1.60 -15.74
C GLU A 199 0.45 -2.20 -14.32
N GLY A 200 -0.57 -1.80 -13.55
CA GLY A 200 -1.05 -2.51 -12.37
C GLY A 200 -1.84 -3.73 -12.82
N VAL A 201 -1.50 -4.89 -12.26
CA VAL A 201 -2.11 -6.20 -12.61
C VAL A 201 -3.06 -6.64 -11.50
#